data_AF-A0A3M0WK80-F1
#
_entry.id   AF-A0A3M0WK80-F1
#
_cell.length_a   1.000
_cell.length_b   1.000
_cell.length_c   1.000
_cell.angle_alpha   90.00
_cell.angle_beta   90.00
_cell.angle_gamma   90.00
#
_symmetry.space_group_name_H-M   'P 1'
#
loop_
_entity.id
_entity.type
_entity.pdbx_description
1 polymer ?
#
loop_
_entity_poly.entity_id
_entity_poly.type
_entity_poly.pdbx_seq_one_letter_code
_entity_poly.pdbx_strand_id
1 'polypeptide(L)'
;MRLASLLNELYKTKAFLEFKKMFPESFFCAGFFIIEDDCLFESTLDFFIPSKKRIASFKKPFEKFKIHEDVIEDSIEQSPKISPDLDTLCDKVREAISKDNKSFMLKRMIALISKGMWTVNCMGSGFGFLRVKIPANGHGEILVEKINFAAFSQ
;
A
#
# COMPACT_ATOMS: atom_id res chain seq x y z
N MET A 1 -6.50 -7.62 9.47
CA MET A 1 -6.67 -6.17 9.55
C MET A 1 -7.23 -5.58 8.27
N ARG A 2 -8.16 -4.61 8.37
CA ARG A 2 -8.78 -3.95 7.21
C ARG A 2 -8.25 -2.52 7.04
N LEU A 3 -8.00 -2.09 5.80
CA LEU A 3 -7.62 -0.69 5.50
C LEU A 3 -8.65 0.30 6.06
N ALA A 4 -9.94 0.00 5.92
CA ALA A 4 -11.00 0.81 6.48
C ALA A 4 -10.87 0.98 8.01
N SER A 5 -10.43 -0.06 8.73
CA SER A 5 -10.19 0.03 10.17
C SER A 5 -9.00 0.94 10.50
N LEU A 6 -7.92 0.89 9.72
CA LEU A 6 -6.75 1.77 9.89
C LEU A 6 -7.10 3.24 9.60
N LEU A 7 -7.88 3.50 8.54
CA LEU A 7 -8.38 4.84 8.25
C LEU A 7 -9.29 5.34 9.37
N ASN A 8 -10.20 4.50 9.87
CA ASN A 8 -11.07 4.84 10.99
C ASN A 8 -10.29 5.11 12.29
N GLU A 9 -9.19 4.40 12.54
CA GLU A 9 -8.27 4.66 13.64
C GLU A 9 -7.60 6.02 13.47
N LEU A 10 -7.01 6.26 12.30
CA LEU A 10 -6.35 7.53 11.95
C LEU A 10 -7.32 8.73 12.09
N TYR A 11 -8.54 8.63 11.58
CA TYR A 11 -9.51 9.72 11.55
C TYR A 11 -9.97 10.20 12.93
N LYS A 12 -9.76 9.38 13.96
CA LYS A 12 -10.06 9.73 15.35
C LYS A 12 -8.88 10.38 16.08
N THR A 13 -7.69 10.39 15.47
CA THR A 13 -6.49 10.97 16.09
C THR A 13 -6.51 12.50 16.05
N LYS A 14 -5.94 13.12 17.09
CA LYS A 14 -5.74 14.57 17.12
C LYS A 14 -4.90 15.05 15.92
N ALA A 15 -3.85 14.30 15.57
CA ALA A 15 -2.97 14.62 14.44
C ALA A 15 -3.73 14.73 13.12
N PHE A 16 -4.65 13.80 12.84
CA PHE A 16 -5.45 13.85 11.63
C PHE A 16 -6.48 14.99 11.64
N LEU A 17 -7.14 15.22 12.78
CA LEU A 17 -8.09 16.32 12.92
C LEU A 17 -7.42 17.69 12.71
N GLU A 18 -6.20 17.88 13.22
CA GLU A 18 -5.40 19.09 12.99
C GLU A 18 -4.97 19.19 11.53
N PHE A 19 -4.49 18.09 10.94
CA PHE A 19 -4.15 18.02 9.52
C PHE A 19 -5.31 18.43 8.62
N LYS A 20 -6.52 17.90 8.85
CA LYS A 20 -7.70 18.27 8.04
C LYS A 20 -8.19 19.69 8.26
N LYS A 21 -7.91 20.32 9.41
CA LYS A 21 -8.14 21.76 9.59
C LYS A 21 -7.16 22.60 8.76
N MET A 22 -5.91 22.16 8.64
CA MET A 22 -4.88 22.86 7.86
C MET A 22 -5.04 22.65 6.35
N PHE A 23 -5.46 21.46 5.93
CA PHE A 23 -5.59 21.03 4.53
C PHE A 23 -6.95 20.36 4.30
N PRO A 24 -8.06 21.13 4.32
CA PRO A 24 -9.41 20.58 4.19
C PRO A 24 -9.62 19.84 2.86
N GLU A 25 -8.96 20.28 1.80
CA GLU A 25 -9.00 19.74 0.44
C GLU A 25 -8.19 18.45 0.26
N SER A 26 -7.41 18.04 1.27
CA SER A 26 -6.63 16.81 1.19
C SER A 26 -7.49 15.56 1.09
N PHE A 27 -7.00 14.53 0.41
CA PHE A 27 -7.71 13.25 0.27
C PHE A 27 -6.77 12.06 0.36
N PHE A 28 -7.29 10.92 0.79
CA PHE A 28 -6.52 9.67 0.87
C PHE A 28 -6.16 9.20 -0.55
N CYS A 29 -4.89 8.95 -0.82
CA CYS A 29 -4.44 8.60 -2.17
C CYS A 29 -3.63 7.31 -2.26
N ALA A 30 -2.99 6.89 -1.17
CA ALA A 30 -2.26 5.64 -1.14
C ALA A 30 -2.10 5.07 0.28
N GLY A 31 -1.95 3.75 0.37
CA GLY A 31 -1.57 3.07 1.59
C GLY A 31 -0.38 2.15 1.33
N PHE A 32 0.59 2.17 2.23
CA PHE A 32 1.79 1.35 2.19
C PHE A 32 1.86 0.44 3.41
N PHE A 33 2.11 -0.84 3.21
CA PHE A 33 2.05 -1.87 4.24
C PHE A 33 3.25 -2.80 4.12
N ILE A 34 3.94 -3.03 5.23
CA ILE A 34 4.96 -4.06 5.35
C ILE A 34 4.36 -5.21 6.16
N ILE A 35 4.35 -6.39 5.58
CA ILE A 35 3.82 -7.61 6.18
C ILE A 35 4.97 -8.61 6.29
N GLU A 36 5.22 -9.07 7.51
CA GLU A 36 6.28 -10.01 7.88
C GLU A 36 5.66 -11.11 8.71
N ASP A 37 5.89 -12.38 8.34
CA ASP A 37 5.34 -13.54 9.05
C ASP A 37 3.83 -13.42 9.35
N ASP A 38 3.06 -13.00 8.34
CA ASP A 38 1.60 -12.74 8.42
C ASP A 38 1.16 -11.61 9.35
N CYS A 39 2.10 -10.91 9.96
CA CYS A 39 1.83 -9.79 10.83
C CYS A 39 2.04 -8.48 10.08
N LEU A 40 1.13 -7.52 10.24
CA LEU A 40 1.40 -6.16 9.78
C LEU A 40 2.51 -5.58 10.67
N PHE A 41 3.68 -5.40 10.09
CA PHE A 41 4.84 -4.82 10.74
C PHE A 41 4.78 -3.28 10.70
N GLU A 42 4.52 -2.69 9.53
CA GLU A 42 4.36 -1.24 9.37
C GLU A 42 3.19 -0.90 8.46
N SER A 43 2.54 0.23 8.75
CA SER A 43 1.58 0.86 7.84
C SER A 43 1.82 2.36 7.75
N THR A 44 1.67 2.89 6.55
CA THR A 44 1.69 4.32 6.26
C THR A 44 0.50 4.66 5.37
N LEU A 45 -0.23 5.70 5.72
CA LEU A 45 -1.39 6.19 4.98
C LEU A 45 -1.07 7.58 4.43
N ASP A 46 -1.21 7.74 3.12
CA ASP A 46 -0.80 8.92 2.39
C ASP A 46 -2.02 9.71 1.93
N PHE A 47 -1.93 11.02 2.14
CA PHE A 47 -2.92 12.00 1.75
C PHE A 47 -2.29 13.00 0.80
N PHE A 48 -2.91 13.21 -0.35
CA PHE A 48 -2.50 14.25 -1.27
C PHE A 48 -3.03 15.60 -0.80
N ILE A 49 -2.21 16.64 -0.88
CA ILE A 49 -2.56 18.04 -0.61
C ILE A 49 -2.51 18.80 -1.95
N PRO A 50 -3.64 18.92 -2.66
CA PRO A 50 -3.72 19.62 -3.94
C PRO A 50 -3.09 21.01 -3.95
N SER A 51 -3.38 21.83 -2.94
CA SER A 51 -2.87 23.21 -2.85
C SER A 51 -1.35 23.30 -2.79
N LYS A 52 -0.69 22.23 -2.32
CA LYS A 52 0.76 22.15 -2.18
C LYS A 52 1.43 21.23 -3.19
N LYS A 53 0.66 20.43 -3.96
CA LYS A 53 1.18 19.37 -4.84
C LYS A 53 2.12 18.42 -4.12
N ARG A 54 1.76 18.04 -2.89
CA ARG A 54 2.61 17.28 -1.94
C ARG A 54 1.81 16.17 -1.27
N ILE A 55 2.54 15.20 -0.72
CA ILE A 55 1.96 14.10 0.07
C ILE A 55 2.22 14.33 1.55
N ALA A 56 1.20 14.13 2.36
CA ALA A 56 1.32 13.95 3.80
C ALA A 56 1.16 12.49 4.17
N SER A 57 2.12 11.93 4.90
CA SER A 57 2.11 10.55 5.35
C SER A 57 1.88 10.44 6.85
N PHE A 58 1.04 9.49 7.22
CA PHE A 58 0.77 9.09 8.60
C PHE A 58 1.26 7.66 8.81
N LYS A 59 2.33 7.49 9.60
CA LYS A 59 2.83 6.18 10.00
C LYS A 59 2.19 5.78 11.33
N LYS A 60 1.72 4.53 11.46
CA LYS A 60 1.20 4.01 12.74
C LYS A 60 2.29 4.12 13.83
N PRO A 61 2.01 4.62 15.05
CA PRO A 61 0.71 4.82 15.73
C PRO A 61 -0.06 6.13 15.41
N PHE A 62 0.23 6.82 14.31
CA PHE A 62 -0.51 8.00 13.82
C PHE A 62 -0.44 9.23 14.74
N GLU A 63 0.66 9.38 15.47
CA GLU A 63 0.88 10.52 16.38
C GLU A 63 1.16 11.84 15.66
N LYS A 64 1.71 11.78 14.44
CA LYS A 64 2.07 12.93 13.63
C LYS A 64 2.00 12.60 12.14
N PHE A 65 1.89 13.65 11.32
CA PHE A 65 2.07 13.55 9.88
C PHE A 65 3.40 14.15 9.45
N LYS A 66 3.94 13.63 8.33
CA LYS A 66 5.10 14.21 7.65
C LYS A 66 4.67 14.64 6.25
N ILE A 67 4.94 15.89 5.88
CA ILE A 67 4.80 16.35 4.49
C ILE A 67 6.12 16.04 3.77
N HIS A 68 6.06 15.31 2.66
CA HIS A 68 7.26 15.04 1.83
C HIS A 68 7.61 16.25 0.97
N GLU A 69 8.89 16.39 0.64
CA GLU A 69 9.40 17.52 -0.16
C GLU A 69 9.24 17.31 -1.67
N ASP A 70 8.93 16.09 -2.11
CA ASP A 70 8.75 15.76 -3.51
C ASP A 70 7.47 16.35 -4.09
N VAL A 71 7.58 16.92 -5.31
CA VAL A 71 6.41 17.51 -6.00
C VAL A 71 5.68 16.37 -6.68
N ILE A 72 4.42 16.18 -6.30
CA ILE A 72 3.52 15.23 -6.94
C ILE A 72 2.54 16.07 -7.76
N GLU A 73 2.68 16.00 -9.08
CA GLU A 73 1.89 16.83 -10.01
C GLU A 73 0.40 16.57 -9.89
N ASP A 74 0.04 15.29 -9.75
CA ASP A 74 -1.34 14.84 -9.64
C ASP A 74 -1.44 13.53 -8.86
N SER A 75 -2.58 13.34 -8.21
CA SER A 75 -2.94 12.13 -7.49
C SER A 75 -4.44 11.90 -7.58
N ILE A 76 -4.85 10.64 -7.55
CA ILE A 76 -6.26 10.27 -7.62
C ILE A 76 -6.69 9.82 -6.24
N GLU A 77 -7.88 10.25 -5.83
CA GLU A 77 -8.46 9.78 -4.57
C GLU A 77 -8.62 8.26 -4.60
N GLN A 78 -8.07 7.62 -3.58
CA GLN A 78 -8.20 6.20 -3.38
C GLN A 78 -9.46 5.94 -2.57
N SER A 79 -10.38 5.15 -3.13
CA SER A 79 -11.56 4.69 -2.40
C SER A 79 -11.13 3.94 -1.13
N PRO A 80 -11.72 4.22 0.05
CA PRO A 80 -11.52 3.44 1.26
C PRO A 80 -12.23 2.08 1.21
N LYS A 81 -13.21 1.93 0.30
CA LYS A 81 -13.88 0.66 0.04
C LYS A 81 -13.03 -0.13 -0.96
N ILE A 82 -12.17 -0.98 -0.43
CA ILE A 82 -11.30 -1.87 -1.21
C ILE A 82 -11.61 -3.34 -0.94
N SER A 83 -11.44 -4.16 -1.97
CA SER A 83 -11.49 -5.62 -1.94
C SER A 83 -10.44 -6.14 -2.93
N PRO A 84 -9.52 -7.03 -2.57
CA PRO A 84 -9.34 -7.62 -1.24
C PRO A 84 -8.89 -6.60 -0.17
N ASP A 85 -9.22 -6.88 1.10
CA ASP A 85 -8.58 -6.23 2.26
C ASP A 85 -7.20 -6.87 2.53
N LEU A 86 -6.42 -6.34 3.50
CA LEU A 86 -5.05 -6.81 3.72
C LEU A 86 -4.97 -8.30 4.08
N ASP A 87 -5.93 -8.84 4.83
CA ASP A 87 -5.95 -10.26 5.18
C ASP A 87 -6.16 -11.11 3.93
N THR A 88 -7.21 -10.80 3.17
CA THR A 88 -7.54 -11.53 1.93
C THR A 88 -6.48 -11.31 0.85
N LEU A 89 -5.76 -10.18 0.89
CA LEU A 89 -4.67 -9.85 -0.03
C LEU A 89 -3.52 -10.84 0.12
N CYS A 90 -3.10 -11.14 1.35
CA CYS A 90 -2.04 -12.11 1.63
C CYS A 90 -2.38 -13.48 1.04
N ASP A 91 -3.60 -13.95 1.25
CA ASP A 91 -4.05 -15.26 0.75
C ASP A 91 -4.09 -15.30 -0.79
N LYS A 92 -4.62 -14.25 -1.43
CA LYS A 92 -4.64 -14.15 -2.90
C LYS A 92 -3.24 -14.11 -3.50
N VAL A 93 -2.30 -13.40 -2.85
CA VAL A 93 -0.91 -13.33 -3.28
C VAL A 93 -0.26 -14.72 -3.20
N ARG A 94 -0.45 -15.45 -2.09
CA ARG A 94 0.06 -16.82 -1.95
C ARG A 94 -0.52 -17.75 -2.99
N GLU A 95 -1.83 -17.70 -3.21
CA GLU A 95 -2.49 -18.52 -4.22
C GLU A 95 -1.89 -18.24 -5.61
N ALA A 96 -1.75 -16.97 -5.99
CA ALA A 96 -1.17 -16.57 -7.27
C ALA A 96 0.28 -17.04 -7.43
N ILE A 97 1.12 -16.87 -6.39
CA ILE A 97 2.50 -17.33 -6.41
C ILE A 97 2.57 -18.86 -6.50
N SER A 98 1.72 -19.59 -5.77
CA SER A 98 1.74 -21.05 -5.74
C SER A 98 1.36 -21.71 -7.07
N LYS A 99 0.53 -21.04 -7.89
CA LYS A 99 0.15 -21.52 -9.22
C LYS A 99 1.33 -21.50 -10.18
N ASP A 100 2.12 -20.42 -10.16
CA ASP A 100 3.15 -20.17 -11.17
C ASP A 100 4.58 -20.41 -10.67
N ASN A 101 4.81 -20.47 -9.36
CA ASN A 101 6.13 -20.47 -8.72
C ASN A 101 6.17 -21.33 -7.44
N LYS A 102 5.85 -22.63 -7.56
CA LYS A 102 5.74 -23.58 -6.43
C LYS A 102 6.96 -23.65 -5.49
N SER A 103 8.17 -23.32 -5.96
CA SER A 103 9.39 -23.33 -5.15
C SER A 103 9.67 -22.01 -4.41
N PHE A 104 8.83 -20.98 -4.62
CA PHE A 104 9.01 -19.68 -3.99
C PHE A 104 8.47 -19.70 -2.56
N MET A 105 9.37 -19.57 -1.58
CA MET A 105 9.02 -19.45 -0.17
C MET A 105 8.96 -17.97 0.21
N LEU A 106 7.74 -17.42 0.30
CA LEU A 106 7.49 -16.03 0.67
C LEU A 106 7.92 -15.75 2.13
N LYS A 107 8.73 -14.71 2.34
CA LYS A 107 9.14 -14.24 3.68
C LYS A 107 8.54 -12.88 4.06
N ARG A 108 8.51 -11.95 3.11
CA ARG A 108 8.06 -10.58 3.35
C ARG A 108 7.26 -10.07 2.17
N MET A 109 6.21 -9.31 2.45
CA MET A 109 5.42 -8.59 1.47
C MET A 109 5.47 -7.09 1.75
N ILE A 110 5.65 -6.32 0.69
CA ILE A 110 5.47 -4.87 0.69
C ILE A 110 4.28 -4.57 -0.22
N ALA A 111 3.14 -4.22 0.36
CA ALA A 111 1.91 -3.92 -0.35
C ALA A 111 1.68 -2.41 -0.45
N LEU A 112 1.38 -1.94 -1.66
CA LEU A 112 0.97 -0.58 -1.96
C LEU A 112 -0.43 -0.62 -2.57
N ILE A 113 -1.39 0.10 -2.00
CA ILE A 113 -2.68 0.41 -2.63
C ILE A 113 -2.63 1.83 -3.17
N SER A 114 -2.88 2.00 -4.47
CA SER A 114 -3.07 3.32 -5.08
C SER A 114 -3.83 3.17 -6.39
N LYS A 115 -4.61 4.19 -6.78
CA LYS A 115 -5.37 4.23 -8.05
C LYS A 115 -6.20 2.96 -8.30
N GLY A 116 -6.77 2.37 -7.26
CA GLY A 116 -7.58 1.16 -7.35
C GLY A 116 -6.80 -0.13 -7.61
N MET A 117 -5.48 -0.14 -7.42
CA MET A 117 -4.63 -1.29 -7.66
C MET A 117 -3.74 -1.59 -6.44
N TRP A 118 -3.77 -2.83 -5.98
CA TRP A 118 -2.75 -3.38 -5.11
C TRP A 118 -1.51 -3.74 -5.92
N THR A 119 -0.35 -3.24 -5.52
CA THR A 119 0.96 -3.70 -5.99
C THR A 119 1.70 -4.28 -4.80
N VAL A 120 1.92 -5.59 -4.83
CA VAL A 120 2.58 -6.33 -3.76
C VAL A 120 3.94 -6.82 -4.25
N ASN A 121 5.01 -6.30 -3.67
CA ASN A 121 6.35 -6.82 -3.90
C ASN A 121 6.61 -7.91 -2.86
N CYS A 122 6.87 -9.12 -3.36
CA CYS A 122 7.04 -10.35 -2.61
C CYS A 122 8.52 -10.72 -2.60
N MET A 123 9.08 -10.86 -1.40
CA MET A 123 10.46 -11.25 -1.18
C MET A 123 10.51 -12.69 -0.66
N GLY A 124 11.21 -13.55 -1.39
CA GLY A 124 11.34 -14.96 -1.05
C GLY A 124 12.62 -15.30 -0.29
N SER A 125 12.81 -16.57 0.07
CA SER A 125 14.12 -17.09 0.50
C SER A 125 15.05 -17.23 -0.71
N GLY A 126 15.89 -16.22 -0.96
CA GLY A 126 16.83 -16.14 -2.10
C GLY A 126 16.79 -14.76 -2.78
N PHE A 127 17.46 -14.59 -3.93
CA PHE A 127 17.40 -13.36 -4.74
C PHE A 127 16.12 -13.26 -5.62
N GLY A 128 15.09 -14.05 -5.33
CA GLY A 128 13.84 -14.04 -6.09
C GLY A 128 12.92 -12.94 -5.59
N PHE A 129 12.52 -12.04 -6.50
CA PHE A 129 11.53 -11.00 -6.25
C PHE A 129 10.37 -11.18 -7.23
N LEU A 130 9.17 -11.24 -6.68
CA LEU A 130 7.93 -11.27 -7.46
C LEU A 130 7.17 -9.98 -7.19
N ARG A 131 6.48 -9.48 -8.21
CA ARG A 131 5.49 -8.42 -8.05
C ARG A 131 4.14 -8.95 -8.46
N VAL A 132 3.18 -8.82 -7.56
CA VAL A 132 1.79 -9.22 -7.79
C VAL A 132 0.94 -7.96 -7.87
N LYS A 133 0.18 -7.81 -8.95
CA LYS A 133 -0.79 -6.71 -9.10
C LYS A 133 -2.20 -7.26 -9.00
N ILE A 134 -3.02 -6.69 -8.12
CA ILE A 134 -4.37 -7.15 -7.83
C ILE A 134 -5.34 -5.95 -7.84
N PRO A 135 -6.40 -5.95 -8.68
CA PRO A 135 -7.42 -4.92 -8.66
C PRO A 135 -8.09 -4.79 -7.29
N ALA A 136 -8.24 -3.56 -6.79
CA ALA A 136 -8.83 -3.27 -5.48
C ALA A 136 -10.36 -3.20 -5.48
N ASN A 137 -10.99 -3.46 -6.62
CA ASN A 137 -12.43 -3.68 -6.75
C ASN A 137 -12.80 -5.18 -6.60
N GLY A 138 -11.83 -6.08 -6.47
CA GLY A 138 -12.02 -7.52 -6.31
C GLY A 138 -12.28 -8.26 -7.62
N HIS A 139 -12.38 -7.55 -8.74
CA HIS A 139 -12.68 -8.08 -10.07
C HIS A 139 -11.53 -7.79 -11.04
N GLY A 140 -11.10 -8.81 -11.76
CA GLY A 140 -10.06 -8.69 -12.78
C GLY A 140 -8.93 -9.70 -12.58
N GLU A 141 -7.99 -9.68 -13.52
CA GLU A 141 -6.87 -10.61 -13.55
C GLU A 141 -5.81 -10.24 -12.51
N ILE A 142 -5.28 -11.25 -11.82
CA ILE A 142 -4.12 -11.11 -10.95
C ILE A 142 -2.88 -11.32 -11.80
N LEU A 143 -2.01 -10.32 -11.87
CA LEU A 143 -0.78 -10.38 -12.65
C LEU A 143 0.40 -10.68 -11.74
N VAL A 144 1.22 -11.66 -12.11
CA VAL A 144 2.45 -12.03 -11.40
C VAL A 144 3.65 -11.78 -12.31
N GLU A 145 4.53 -10.88 -11.88
CA GLU A 145 5.72 -10.45 -12.61
C GLU A 145 6.98 -10.92 -11.87
N LYS A 146 7.93 -11.55 -12.58
CA LYS A 146 9.28 -11.80 -12.05
C LYS A 146 10.13 -10.55 -12.19
N ILE A 147 10.67 -10.04 -11.09
CA ILE A 147 11.58 -8.90 -11.11
C ILE A 147 13.02 -9.43 -11.23
N ASN A 148 13.62 -9.26 -12.40
CA ASN A 148 15.06 -9.48 -12.60
C ASN A 148 15.82 -8.18 -12.35
N PHE A 149 16.76 -8.17 -11.40
CA PHE A 149 17.57 -6.98 -11.08
C PHE A 149 18.57 -6.58 -12.19
N ALA A 150 18.74 -7.40 -13.23
CA ALA A 150 19.63 -7.12 -14.36
C ALA A 150 19.23 -5.89 -15.21
N ALA A 151 18.07 -5.27 -14.94
CA ALA A 151 17.58 -4.10 -15.69
C ALA A 151 17.76 -2.75 -14.95
N PHE A 152 18.33 -2.73 -13.73
CA PHE A 152 18.59 -1.50 -12.97
C PHE A 152 20.04 -1.00 -13.06
N SER A 153 20.84 -1.57 -13.96
CA SER A 153 22.22 -1.18 -14.22
C SER A 153 22.41 -0.66 -15.65
N GLN A 154 21.67 0.41 -16.00
CA GLN A 154 21.99 1.32 -17.10
C GLN A 154 21.73 2.75 -16.67
#